data_AF-A0A5C8Z3L1-F1
#
_entry.id   AF-A0A5C8Z3L1-F1
#
_cell.length_a   1.000
_cell.length_b   1.000
_cell.length_c   1.000
_cell.angle_alpha   90.00
_cell.angle_beta   90.00
_cell.angle_gamma   90.00
#
_symmetry.space_group_name_H-M   'P 1'
#
loop_
_entity.id
_entity.type
_entity.pdbx_description
1 polymer ?
#
loop_
_entity_poly.entity_id
_entity_poly.type
_entity_poly.pdbx_seq_one_letter_code
_entity_poly.pdbx_strand_id
1 'polypeptide(L)'
;MSALELLRRSQDRDLAGEGIPMALALLDEVDEVVETPSGGSTASPADAALVAHLDALRAALAPDQRDGDLGVIASLLTAAAFHEADQLDQQLDQQLDQPLDQPQAAAAPPLASSSFPPGQRARLGWQRHREAMAAGRVLRVVNYHNTPEHGRDRLRAELARCARHAVAVGWEDLLAFFADGAWPDERPRFAPVFYEGYANSAQVAAPVCEELGLTGWFPVCTGFVDCPPAQQEVFARSHFIAVDPSERDGRRLAMTREQVAELAQRHVVLPHTSSHDGIGETSLTAGQDDDEREVSAPLRLLQEWTGGRAAPATAWMGGTPWGLHPGHDDAVTAAGHQLVISNTAVQRVGPPAR
;
A
#
# COMPACT_ATOMS: atom_id res chain seq x y z
N MET A 1 3.90 15.90 -21.36
CA MET A 1 2.75 14.97 -21.29
C MET A 1 1.60 15.67 -20.60
N SER A 2 0.37 15.56 -21.10
CA SER A 2 -0.83 16.12 -20.44
C SER A 2 -1.22 15.28 -19.21
N ALA A 3 -2.01 15.87 -18.30
CA ALA A 3 -2.51 15.18 -17.11
C ALA A 3 -3.36 13.93 -17.46
N LEU A 4 -4.15 14.00 -18.54
CA LEU A 4 -4.99 12.87 -18.97
C LEU A 4 -4.16 11.73 -19.58
N GLU A 5 -3.11 12.06 -20.33
CA GLU A 5 -2.17 11.05 -20.85
C GLU A 5 -1.38 10.37 -19.73
N LEU A 6 -0.95 11.13 -18.71
CA LEU A 6 -0.32 10.58 -17.52
C LEU A 6 -1.24 9.58 -16.80
N LEU A 7 -2.50 9.98 -16.55
CA LEU A 7 -3.48 9.11 -15.90
C LEU A 7 -3.69 7.81 -16.68
N ARG A 8 -3.87 7.90 -18.01
CA ARG A 8 -4.01 6.71 -18.87
C ARG A 8 -2.79 5.80 -18.80
N ARG A 9 -1.58 6.34 -18.95
CA ARG A 9 -0.34 5.55 -18.84
C ARG A 9 -0.19 4.89 -17.47
N SER A 10 -0.59 5.57 -16.40
CA SER A 10 -0.54 4.97 -15.05
C SER A 10 -1.50 3.79 -14.91
N GLN A 11 -2.66 3.84 -15.56
CA GLN A 11 -3.65 2.74 -15.58
C GLN A 11 -3.20 1.59 -16.50
N ASP A 12 -2.52 1.89 -17.60
CA ASP A 12 -2.04 0.86 -18.54
C ASP A 12 -0.93 -0.03 -17.94
N ARG A 13 -0.22 0.42 -16.90
CA ARG A 13 0.80 -0.41 -16.20
C ARG A 13 0.21 -1.63 -15.52
N ASP A 14 -0.98 -1.48 -14.94
CA ASP A 14 -1.75 -2.58 -14.35
C ASP A 14 -1.99 -3.68 -15.40
N LEU A 15 -2.40 -3.27 -16.60
CA LEU A 15 -2.62 -4.17 -17.73
C LEU A 15 -1.33 -4.82 -18.26
N ALA A 16 -0.18 -4.17 -18.08
CA ALA A 16 1.12 -4.64 -18.53
C ALA A 16 1.85 -5.53 -17.51
N GLY A 17 1.24 -5.82 -16.35
CA GLY A 17 1.83 -6.66 -15.30
C GLY A 17 3.06 -6.04 -14.66
N GLU A 18 3.15 -4.70 -14.68
CA GLU A 18 4.27 -3.95 -14.12
C GLU A 18 3.93 -3.51 -12.69
N GLY A 19 4.94 -3.23 -11.87
CA GLY A 19 4.68 -2.64 -10.55
C GLY A 19 3.90 -1.33 -10.68
N ILE A 20 2.83 -1.18 -9.90
CA ILE A 20 1.95 -0.01 -9.93
C ILE A 20 2.40 0.94 -8.82
N PRO A 21 3.03 2.09 -9.15
CA PRO A 21 3.44 3.07 -8.15
C PRO A 21 2.21 3.74 -7.53
N MET A 22 2.18 3.84 -6.21
CA MET A 22 1.15 4.50 -5.44
C MET A 22 1.77 5.38 -4.36
N ALA A 23 1.02 6.39 -3.93
CA ALA A 23 1.33 7.18 -2.75
C ALA A 23 0.16 7.07 -1.77
N LEU A 24 0.45 6.65 -0.54
CA LEU A 24 -0.54 6.46 0.51
C LEU A 24 -0.33 7.51 1.60
N ALA A 25 -1.42 8.12 2.06
CA ALA A 25 -1.38 8.98 3.24
C ALA A 25 -1.24 8.11 4.50
N LEU A 26 -0.45 8.56 5.48
CA LEU A 26 -0.37 7.91 6.79
C LEU A 26 -1.29 8.64 7.75
N LEU A 27 -2.37 7.97 8.15
CA LEU A 27 -3.46 8.55 8.92
C LEU A 27 -3.61 7.83 10.25
N ASP A 28 -3.84 8.60 11.31
CA ASP A 28 -4.01 8.07 12.66
C ASP A 28 -5.48 8.22 13.09
N GLU A 29 -6.14 7.12 13.43
CA GLU A 29 -7.56 7.05 13.80
C GLU A 29 -7.79 6.67 15.26
N VAL A 30 -6.71 6.37 16.01
CA VAL A 30 -6.76 5.87 17.40
C VAL A 30 -6.99 6.98 18.42
N ASP A 31 -6.64 8.21 18.08
CA ASP A 31 -6.83 9.36 18.97
C ASP A 31 -7.90 10.33 18.43
N GLU A 32 -8.93 10.64 19.25
CA GLU A 32 -9.95 11.64 18.90
C GLU A 32 -9.42 13.08 18.92
N VAL A 33 -8.28 13.32 19.56
CA VAL A 33 -7.63 14.63 19.65
C VAL A 33 -6.13 14.39 19.88
N VAL A 34 -5.34 14.42 18.82
CA VAL A 34 -3.91 14.74 18.97
C VAL A 34 -3.77 16.17 18.49
N GLU A 35 -3.58 17.09 19.43
CA GLU A 35 -2.87 18.33 19.12
C GLU A 35 -1.61 17.93 18.35
N THR A 36 -1.51 18.39 17.11
CA THR A 36 -0.35 18.15 16.22
C THR A 36 0.93 18.12 17.06
N PRO A 37 1.67 17.00 17.11
CA PRO A 37 2.90 16.96 17.88
C PRO A 37 3.76 18.15 17.47
N SER A 38 4.23 18.90 18.46
CA SER A 38 4.99 20.14 18.26
C SER A 38 6.35 19.94 17.57
N GLY A 39 6.70 18.69 17.24
CA GLY A 39 7.68 18.34 16.22
C GLY A 39 6.99 18.12 14.88
N GLY A 40 6.68 19.19 14.16
CA GLY A 40 6.15 19.09 12.81
C GLY A 40 7.17 18.39 11.91
N SER A 41 6.86 17.17 11.46
CA SER A 41 7.53 16.56 10.31
C SER A 41 7.48 17.57 9.16
N THR A 42 8.64 18.08 8.77
CA THR A 42 8.72 18.91 7.56
C THR A 42 8.72 17.97 6.37
N ALA A 43 7.74 18.13 5.47
CA ALA A 43 7.72 17.41 4.21
C ALA A 43 9.07 17.50 3.50
N SER A 44 9.58 16.36 3.03
CA SER A 44 10.79 16.35 2.21
C SER A 44 10.53 17.12 0.90
N PRO A 45 11.59 17.56 0.19
CA PRO A 45 11.43 18.15 -1.14
C PRO A 45 10.65 17.24 -2.11
N ALA A 46 10.81 15.92 -1.98
CA ALA A 46 10.08 14.94 -2.78
C ALA A 46 8.58 14.90 -2.41
N ASP A 47 8.24 14.95 -1.12
CA ASP A 47 6.84 15.01 -0.68
C ASP A 47 6.16 16.32 -1.10
N ALA A 48 6.87 17.45 -0.99
CA ALA A 48 6.37 18.73 -1.45
C ALA A 48 6.12 18.73 -2.98
N ALA A 49 7.03 18.13 -3.75
CA ALA A 49 6.85 17.98 -5.20
C ALA A 49 5.66 17.08 -5.55
N LEU A 50 5.50 15.95 -4.85
CA LEU A 50 4.36 15.05 -4.99
C LEU A 50 3.04 15.77 -4.73
N VAL A 51 2.93 16.53 -3.63
CA VAL A 51 1.73 17.29 -3.27
C VAL A 51 1.42 18.38 -4.30
N ALA A 52 2.43 19.13 -4.75
CA ALA A 52 2.24 20.14 -5.79
C ALA A 52 1.73 19.52 -7.10
N HIS A 53 2.24 18.34 -7.46
CA HIS A 53 1.78 17.61 -8.63
C HIS A 53 0.35 17.09 -8.45
N LEU A 54 0.00 16.58 -7.27
CA LEU A 54 -1.35 16.16 -6.90
C LEU A 54 -2.36 17.31 -7.05
N ASP A 55 -2.03 18.50 -6.53
CA ASP A 55 -2.86 19.70 -6.66
C ASP A 55 -3.08 20.07 -8.15
N ALA A 56 -2.03 20.00 -8.96
CA ALA A 56 -2.12 20.26 -10.39
C ALA A 56 -2.99 19.23 -11.13
N LEU A 57 -2.86 17.94 -10.80
CA LEU A 57 -3.70 16.89 -11.39
C LEU A 57 -5.16 17.05 -11.00
N ARG A 58 -5.46 17.34 -9.74
CA ARG A 58 -6.84 17.59 -9.30
C ARG A 58 -7.45 18.78 -10.05
N ALA A 59 -6.73 19.89 -10.14
CA ALA A 59 -7.19 21.07 -10.86
C ALA A 59 -7.47 20.80 -12.35
N ALA A 60 -6.66 19.95 -12.98
CA ALA A 60 -6.78 19.62 -14.40
C ALA A 60 -7.84 18.57 -14.72
N LEU A 61 -7.99 17.54 -13.87
CA LEU A 61 -8.78 16.35 -14.18
C LEU A 61 -10.10 16.26 -13.40
N ALA A 62 -10.16 16.87 -12.23
CA ALA A 62 -11.24 16.66 -11.27
C ALA A 62 -11.59 17.93 -10.45
N PRO A 63 -11.68 19.13 -11.07
CA PRO A 63 -11.89 20.38 -10.32
C PRO A 63 -13.21 20.40 -9.54
N ASP A 64 -14.25 19.76 -10.10
CA ASP A 64 -15.60 19.75 -9.54
C ASP A 64 -15.94 18.45 -8.77
N GLN A 65 -14.97 17.53 -8.62
CA GLN A 65 -15.21 16.28 -7.92
C GLN A 65 -15.33 16.48 -6.41
N ARG A 66 -16.23 15.69 -5.80
CA ARG A 66 -16.50 15.75 -4.36
C ARG A 66 -15.23 15.44 -3.56
N ASP A 67 -15.10 16.07 -2.40
CA ASP A 67 -13.95 15.85 -1.50
C ASP A 67 -13.83 14.37 -1.09
N GLY A 68 -14.93 13.69 -0.77
CA GLY A 68 -14.95 12.28 -0.38
C GLY A 68 -14.99 11.26 -1.53
N ASP A 69 -14.68 11.66 -2.77
CA ASP A 69 -14.66 10.72 -3.90
C ASP A 69 -13.34 9.92 -3.93
N LEU A 70 -13.33 8.81 -3.19
CA LEU A 70 -12.11 8.01 -2.96
C LEU A 70 -11.58 7.35 -4.23
N GLY A 71 -12.43 7.04 -5.22
CA GLY A 71 -11.98 6.50 -6.51
C GLY A 71 -11.21 7.55 -7.31
N VAL A 72 -11.66 8.80 -7.30
CA VAL A 72 -10.92 9.93 -7.88
C VAL A 72 -9.62 10.16 -7.13
N ILE A 73 -9.64 10.14 -5.80
CA ILE A 73 -8.42 10.31 -4.98
C ILE A 73 -7.40 9.24 -5.31
N ALA A 74 -7.78 7.95 -5.29
CA ALA A 74 -6.90 6.85 -5.63
C ALA A 74 -6.28 7.03 -7.03
N SER A 75 -7.09 7.40 -8.03
CA SER A 75 -6.61 7.65 -9.40
C SER A 75 -5.57 8.77 -9.47
N LEU A 76 -5.78 9.87 -8.72
CA LEU A 76 -4.84 10.99 -8.68
C LEU A 76 -3.54 10.61 -7.95
N LEU A 77 -3.63 9.85 -6.86
CA LEU A 77 -2.48 9.35 -6.10
C LEU A 77 -1.61 8.43 -6.94
N THR A 78 -2.21 7.47 -7.65
CA THR A 78 -1.51 6.57 -8.57
C THR A 78 -0.86 7.34 -9.72
N ALA A 79 -1.58 8.29 -10.34
CA ALA A 79 -1.01 9.10 -11.42
C ALA A 79 0.19 9.95 -10.96
N ALA A 80 0.11 10.54 -9.77
CA ALA A 80 1.20 11.34 -9.21
C ALA A 80 2.43 10.49 -8.85
N ALA A 81 2.23 9.34 -8.21
CA ALA A 81 3.31 8.40 -7.91
C ALA A 81 3.94 7.83 -9.19
N PHE A 82 3.13 7.56 -10.22
CA PHE A 82 3.63 7.16 -11.53
C PHE A 82 4.49 8.26 -12.18
N HIS A 83 4.07 9.52 -12.11
CA HIS A 83 4.88 10.63 -12.61
C HIS A 83 6.23 10.73 -11.87
N GLU A 84 6.23 10.62 -10.55
CA GLU A 84 7.45 10.63 -9.74
C GLU A 84 8.40 9.49 -10.16
N ALA A 85 7.88 8.27 -10.35
CA ALA A 85 8.66 7.14 -10.83
C ALA A 85 9.25 7.36 -12.24
N ASP A 86 8.47 7.90 -13.19
CA ASP A 86 8.90 8.21 -14.57
C ASP A 86 9.97 9.33 -14.58
N GLN A 87 9.88 10.30 -13.66
CA GLN A 87 10.92 11.33 -13.49
C GLN A 87 12.22 10.74 -12.94
N LEU A 88 12.15 9.81 -11.98
CA LEU A 88 13.32 9.10 -11.48
C LEU A 88 14.00 8.28 -12.58
N ASP A 89 13.23 7.62 -13.45
CA ASP A 89 13.77 6.90 -14.61
C ASP A 89 14.52 7.84 -15.55
N GLN A 90 13.92 8.98 -15.91
CA GLN A 90 14.55 9.97 -16.80
C GLN A 90 15.83 10.57 -16.20
N GLN A 91 15.86 10.80 -14.89
CA GLN A 91 17.04 11.34 -14.21
C GLN A 91 18.20 10.35 -14.21
N LEU A 92 17.93 9.05 -14.04
CA LEU A 92 18.96 8.01 -14.05
C LEU A 92 19.58 7.82 -15.43
N ASP A 93 18.75 7.82 -16.48
CA ASP A 93 19.23 7.76 -17.86
C ASP A 93 20.14 8.95 -18.19
N GLN A 94 19.87 10.13 -17.61
CA GLN A 94 20.68 11.33 -17.79
C GLN A 94 21.94 11.36 -16.90
N GLN A 95 21.90 10.76 -15.71
CA GLN A 95 23.02 10.71 -14.76
C GLN A 95 24.09 9.68 -15.12
N LEU A 96 23.77 8.66 -15.93
CA LEU A 96 24.78 7.75 -16.49
C LEU A 96 25.76 8.44 -17.45
N ASP A 97 25.42 9.64 -17.94
CA ASP A 97 26.20 10.40 -18.94
C ASP A 97 26.89 11.66 -18.39
N GLN A 98 26.83 11.97 -17.08
CA GLN A 98 27.48 13.18 -16.52
C GLN A 98 28.25 12.95 -15.20
N PRO A 99 29.41 13.63 -14.99
CA PRO A 99 30.10 13.62 -13.71
C PRO A 99 29.35 14.44 -12.65
N LEU A 100 29.24 13.85 -11.45
CA LEU A 100 28.51 14.36 -10.30
C LEU A 100 29.18 15.61 -9.69
N ASP A 101 28.63 16.79 -9.95
CA ASP A 101 28.73 17.94 -9.04
C ASP A 101 27.69 19.02 -9.40
N GLN A 102 26.67 19.19 -8.55
CA GLN A 102 26.25 20.48 -7.96
C GLN A 102 24.87 20.38 -7.26
N PRO A 103 24.66 21.09 -6.13
CA PRO A 103 23.39 21.12 -5.41
C PRO A 103 22.54 22.34 -5.80
N GLN A 104 21.21 22.22 -5.77
CA GLN A 104 20.34 23.39 -5.59
C GLN A 104 18.99 23.08 -4.95
N ALA A 105 18.63 23.94 -4.01
CA ALA A 105 17.43 23.94 -3.19
C ALA A 105 16.43 25.01 -3.65
N ALA A 106 15.16 24.87 -3.25
CA ALA A 106 14.29 26.00 -2.90
C ALA A 106 13.19 25.52 -1.93
N ALA A 107 13.08 26.19 -0.79
CA ALA A 107 12.09 25.89 0.25
C ALA A 107 10.71 26.48 -0.09
N ALA A 108 9.65 25.72 0.21
CA ALA A 108 8.26 26.16 0.09
C ALA A 108 7.81 26.98 1.32
N PRO A 109 6.84 27.91 1.16
CA PRO A 109 6.31 28.71 2.28
C PRO A 109 5.43 27.89 3.23
N PRO A 110 5.31 28.28 4.51
CA PRO A 110 4.53 27.54 5.51
C PRO A 110 3.01 27.63 5.25
N LEU A 111 2.32 26.51 5.42
CA LEU A 111 0.85 26.41 5.34
C LEU A 111 0.21 26.80 6.69
N ALA A 112 -0.96 27.45 6.60
CA ALA A 112 -1.79 27.78 7.76
C ALA A 112 -2.54 26.53 8.26
N SER A 113 -2.51 26.28 9.57
CA SER A 113 -3.24 25.18 10.21
C SER A 113 -4.74 25.45 10.23
N SER A 114 -5.56 24.58 9.64
CA SER A 114 -7.01 24.57 9.92
C SER A 114 -7.30 23.68 11.12
N SER A 115 -7.79 24.26 12.21
CA SER A 115 -8.32 23.52 13.35
C SER A 115 -9.75 23.05 13.04
N PHE A 116 -10.00 21.74 13.10
CA PHE A 116 -11.35 21.19 13.11
C PHE A 116 -11.94 21.22 14.54
N PRO A 117 -13.27 21.29 14.70
CA PRO A 117 -13.91 21.20 16.01
C PRO A 117 -13.64 19.84 16.69
N PRO A 118 -13.49 19.79 18.02
CA PRO A 118 -13.30 18.53 18.75
C PRO A 118 -14.52 17.61 18.62
N GLY A 119 -14.29 16.30 18.44
CA GLY A 119 -15.34 15.27 18.53
C GLY A 119 -16.00 14.83 17.20
N GLN A 120 -15.50 15.29 16.06
CA GLN A 120 -15.81 14.69 14.75
C GLN A 120 -14.51 14.24 14.09
N ARG A 121 -14.35 12.94 13.84
CA ARG A 121 -13.29 12.44 12.95
C ARG A 121 -13.42 13.17 11.62
N ALA A 122 -12.35 13.82 11.16
CA ALA A 122 -12.34 14.47 9.86
C ALA A 122 -12.74 13.44 8.80
N ARG A 123 -13.80 13.74 8.04
CA ARG A 123 -14.29 12.84 6.99
C ARG A 123 -13.13 12.51 6.06
N LEU A 124 -12.93 11.22 5.77
CA LEU A 124 -11.93 10.80 4.81
C LEU A 124 -12.26 11.42 3.44
N GLY A 125 -11.30 12.12 2.87
CA GLY A 125 -11.49 12.91 1.67
C GLY A 125 -10.23 13.64 1.24
N TRP A 126 -10.28 14.32 0.10
CA TRP A 126 -9.12 14.89 -0.56
C TRP A 126 -8.32 15.82 0.33
N GLN A 127 -8.98 16.75 1.03
CA GLN A 127 -8.31 17.71 1.91
C GLN A 127 -7.47 16.98 2.97
N ARG A 128 -8.03 15.95 3.62
CA ARG A 128 -7.34 15.17 4.66
C ARG A 128 -6.11 14.45 4.10
N HIS A 129 -6.22 13.82 2.93
CA HIS A 129 -5.07 13.16 2.28
C HIS A 129 -3.98 14.18 1.94
N ARG A 130 -4.36 15.28 1.28
CA ARG A 130 -3.43 16.33 0.89
C ARG A 130 -2.70 16.93 2.09
N GLU A 131 -3.41 17.25 3.16
CA GLU A 131 -2.83 17.81 4.39
C GLU A 131 -1.84 16.84 5.06
N ALA A 132 -2.19 15.56 5.15
CA ALA A 132 -1.29 14.54 5.67
C ALA A 132 -0.01 14.46 4.83
N MET A 133 -0.15 14.40 3.50
CA MET A 133 1.01 14.33 2.60
C MET A 133 1.87 15.58 2.65
N ALA A 134 1.26 16.77 2.76
CA ALA A 134 1.96 18.04 2.92
C ALA A 134 2.71 18.16 4.26
N ALA A 135 2.34 17.35 5.25
CA ALA A 135 3.05 17.20 6.53
C ALA A 135 4.12 16.09 6.50
N GLY A 136 4.47 15.55 5.31
CA GLY A 136 5.44 14.46 5.17
C GLY A 136 4.91 13.09 5.62
N ARG A 137 3.60 12.96 5.83
CA ARG A 137 2.95 11.69 6.23
C ARG A 137 2.60 10.88 4.99
N VAL A 138 3.63 10.50 4.25
CA VAL A 138 3.54 9.79 2.97
C VAL A 138 4.30 8.47 3.05
N LEU A 139 3.68 7.42 2.55
CA LEU A 139 4.35 6.18 2.16
C LEU A 139 4.20 5.97 0.66
N ARG A 140 5.30 5.82 -0.06
CA ARG A 140 5.27 5.37 -1.45
C ARG A 140 5.16 3.86 -1.48
N VAL A 141 4.42 3.33 -2.42
CA VAL A 141 4.20 1.89 -2.55
C VAL A 141 4.37 1.50 -4.00
N VAL A 142 4.90 0.30 -4.24
CA VAL A 142 4.80 -0.32 -5.56
C VAL A 142 4.06 -1.64 -5.41
N ASN A 143 2.84 -1.68 -5.96
CA ASN A 143 1.99 -2.85 -5.89
C ASN A 143 2.31 -3.82 -7.02
N TYR A 144 2.47 -5.08 -6.65
CA TYR A 144 2.65 -6.21 -7.54
C TYR A 144 1.60 -7.28 -7.19
N HIS A 145 1.17 -8.03 -8.20
CA HIS A 145 0.31 -9.19 -8.03
C HIS A 145 1.09 -10.44 -8.40
N ASN A 146 1.09 -10.80 -9.69
CA ASN A 146 1.81 -11.94 -10.23
C ASN A 146 3.28 -11.57 -10.50
N THR A 147 4.24 -12.39 -10.05
CA THR A 147 5.67 -12.16 -10.28
C THR A 147 6.33 -13.37 -10.94
N PRO A 148 5.95 -13.70 -12.19
CA PRO A 148 6.45 -14.90 -12.86
C PRO A 148 7.95 -14.80 -13.12
N GLU A 149 8.61 -15.96 -13.22
CA GLU A 149 10.07 -16.04 -13.37
C GLU A 149 10.60 -15.23 -14.55
N HIS A 150 9.87 -15.21 -15.67
CA HIS A 150 10.26 -14.44 -16.86
C HIS A 150 10.26 -12.92 -16.64
N GLY A 151 9.60 -12.43 -15.58
CA GLY A 151 9.58 -11.02 -15.17
C GLY A 151 10.61 -10.68 -14.07
N ARG A 152 11.38 -11.64 -13.57
CA ARG A 152 12.29 -11.47 -12.42
C ARG A 152 13.30 -10.33 -12.60
N ASP A 153 13.99 -10.28 -13.72
CA ASP A 153 15.03 -9.27 -13.96
C ASP A 153 14.45 -7.86 -14.02
N ARG A 154 13.24 -7.74 -14.59
CA ARG A 154 12.49 -6.49 -14.61
C ARG A 154 12.10 -6.07 -13.19
N LEU A 155 11.50 -6.98 -12.40
CA LEU A 155 11.15 -6.73 -11.00
C LEU A 155 12.36 -6.25 -10.20
N ARG A 156 13.49 -6.95 -10.33
CA ARG A 156 14.74 -6.60 -9.67
C ARG A 156 15.22 -5.20 -10.08
N ALA A 157 15.18 -4.86 -11.37
CA ALA A 157 15.58 -3.54 -11.86
C ALA A 157 14.69 -2.43 -11.29
N GLU A 158 13.36 -2.64 -11.27
CA GLU A 158 12.39 -1.68 -10.72
C GLU A 158 12.62 -1.46 -9.21
N LEU A 159 12.76 -2.52 -8.42
CA LEU A 159 12.97 -2.42 -6.98
C LEU A 159 14.34 -1.83 -6.62
N ALA A 160 15.40 -2.22 -7.35
CA ALA A 160 16.73 -1.66 -7.15
C ALA A 160 16.75 -0.15 -7.43
N ARG A 161 15.92 0.33 -8.36
CA ARG A 161 15.73 1.76 -8.60
C ARG A 161 15.06 2.44 -7.43
N CYS A 162 13.95 1.92 -6.93
CA CYS A 162 13.28 2.47 -5.75
C CYS A 162 14.25 2.59 -4.56
N ALA A 163 15.05 1.55 -4.30
CA ALA A 163 16.02 1.50 -3.21
C ALA A 163 17.14 2.54 -3.30
N ARG A 164 17.45 3.08 -4.49
CA ARG A 164 18.42 4.17 -4.65
C ARG A 164 17.89 5.52 -4.15
N HIS A 165 16.58 5.76 -4.28
CA HIS A 165 15.96 7.05 -4.01
C HIS A 165 15.17 7.09 -2.70
N ALA A 166 14.73 5.94 -2.21
CA ALA A 166 13.89 5.81 -1.04
C ALA A 166 14.42 4.72 -0.10
N VAL A 167 13.97 4.76 1.16
CA VAL A 167 14.26 3.76 2.18
C VAL A 167 13.09 2.79 2.26
N ALA A 168 13.37 1.50 2.13
CA ALA A 168 12.36 0.46 2.29
C ALA A 168 11.92 0.40 3.76
N VAL A 169 10.61 0.32 4.01
CA VAL A 169 10.06 0.26 5.37
C VAL A 169 9.48 -1.12 5.66
N GLY A 170 9.73 -1.61 6.87
CA GLY A 170 9.08 -2.77 7.44
C GLY A 170 7.98 -2.39 8.43
N TRP A 171 7.47 -3.41 9.14
CA TRP A 171 6.43 -3.26 10.14
C TRP A 171 6.83 -2.30 11.27
N GLU A 172 8.02 -2.51 11.84
CA GLU A 172 8.52 -1.70 12.97
C GLU A 172 8.76 -0.24 12.59
N ASP A 173 9.18 0.04 11.35
CA ASP A 173 9.37 1.40 10.86
C ASP A 173 8.04 2.17 10.81
N LEU A 174 6.94 1.51 10.39
CA LEU A 174 5.62 2.12 10.38
C LEU A 174 5.07 2.32 11.80
N LEU A 175 5.30 1.37 12.72
CA LEU A 175 4.93 1.57 14.12
C LEU A 175 5.70 2.73 14.75
N ALA A 176 7.00 2.83 14.50
CA ALA A 176 7.82 3.95 14.94
C ALA A 176 7.31 5.28 14.36
N PHE A 177 6.95 5.32 13.07
CA PHE A 177 6.34 6.50 12.47
C PHE A 177 5.06 6.92 13.19
N PHE A 178 4.15 6.00 13.50
CA PHE A 178 2.91 6.34 14.20
C PHE A 178 3.15 6.74 15.66
N ALA A 179 4.19 6.20 16.30
CA ALA A 179 4.57 6.59 17.66
C ALA A 179 5.20 7.99 17.70
N ASP A 180 6.11 8.29 16.77
CA ASP A 180 6.88 9.53 16.76
C ASP A 180 6.17 10.66 15.98
N GLY A 181 5.25 10.31 15.08
CA GLY A 181 4.52 11.22 14.21
C GLY A 181 5.33 11.76 13.03
N ALA A 182 6.54 11.25 12.80
CA ALA A 182 7.47 11.70 11.76
C ALA A 182 8.41 10.57 11.34
N TRP A 183 8.96 10.70 10.13
CA TRP A 183 10.11 9.89 9.71
C TRP A 183 11.40 10.43 10.34
N PRO A 184 12.42 9.58 10.61
CA PRO A 184 13.65 10.03 11.28
C PRO A 184 14.55 10.92 10.41
N ASP A 185 14.29 11.01 9.10
CA ASP A 185 15.04 11.84 8.15
C ASP A 185 14.17 12.19 6.93
N GLU A 186 14.71 13.01 6.02
CA GLU A 186 14.01 13.53 4.84
C GLU A 186 13.96 12.56 3.65
N ARG A 187 14.61 11.38 3.70
CA ARG A 187 14.57 10.47 2.56
C ARG A 187 13.15 9.90 2.41
N PRO A 188 12.61 9.83 1.18
CA PRO A 188 11.32 9.18 0.95
C PRO A 188 11.28 7.76 1.50
N ARG A 189 10.12 7.35 2.01
CA ARG A 189 9.86 5.96 2.41
C ARG A 189 9.10 5.22 1.34
N PHE A 190 9.45 3.95 1.13
CA PHE A 190 8.71 3.09 0.21
C PHE A 190 8.50 1.67 0.73
N ALA A 191 7.48 0.97 0.22
CA ALA A 191 7.26 -0.45 0.44
C ALA A 191 6.95 -1.16 -0.88
N PRO A 192 7.66 -2.24 -1.25
CA PRO A 192 7.19 -3.16 -2.28
C PRO A 192 6.14 -4.11 -1.70
N VAL A 193 4.96 -4.18 -2.34
CA VAL A 193 3.82 -4.96 -1.84
C VAL A 193 3.41 -5.99 -2.88
N PHE A 194 3.24 -7.25 -2.46
CA PHE A 194 2.95 -8.40 -3.31
C PHE A 194 1.64 -9.06 -2.85
N TYR A 195 0.55 -8.77 -3.54
CA TYR A 195 -0.80 -9.15 -3.13
C TYR A 195 -1.16 -10.61 -3.44
N GLU A 196 -2.28 -11.04 -2.87
CA GLU A 196 -3.06 -12.27 -3.12
C GLU A 196 -2.42 -13.58 -2.64
N GLY A 197 -1.10 -13.64 -2.48
CA GLY A 197 -0.41 -14.82 -1.95
C GLY A 197 -0.01 -15.85 -3.00
N TYR A 198 0.35 -15.40 -4.21
CA TYR A 198 0.86 -16.25 -5.29
C TYR A 198 2.11 -17.05 -4.90
N ALA A 199 2.23 -18.27 -5.43
CA ALA A 199 3.42 -19.10 -5.26
C ALA A 199 4.69 -18.40 -5.74
N ASN A 200 4.60 -17.64 -6.83
CA ASN A 200 5.75 -16.91 -7.37
C ASN A 200 6.14 -15.67 -6.55
N SER A 201 5.27 -15.14 -5.69
CA SER A 201 5.67 -14.14 -4.69
C SER A 201 6.71 -14.70 -3.73
N ALA A 202 6.62 -15.97 -3.35
CA ALA A 202 7.66 -16.64 -2.54
C ALA A 202 8.88 -17.08 -3.36
N GLN A 203 8.69 -17.47 -4.63
CA GLN A 203 9.77 -18.03 -5.46
C GLN A 203 10.62 -16.99 -6.18
N VAL A 204 10.05 -15.80 -6.44
CA VAL A 204 10.65 -14.74 -7.26
C VAL A 204 10.73 -13.45 -6.46
N ALA A 205 9.59 -12.92 -6.00
CA ALA A 205 9.56 -11.60 -5.39
C ALA A 205 10.36 -11.52 -4.09
N ALA A 206 10.14 -12.45 -3.15
CA ALA A 206 10.86 -12.47 -1.88
C ALA A 206 12.39 -12.63 -2.07
N PRO A 207 12.90 -13.59 -2.89
CA PRO A 207 14.33 -13.65 -3.19
C PRO A 207 14.89 -12.36 -3.79
N VAL A 208 14.16 -11.68 -4.68
CA VAL A 208 14.60 -10.39 -5.23
C VAL A 208 14.65 -9.31 -4.15
N CYS A 209 13.66 -9.26 -3.25
CA CYS A 209 13.69 -8.36 -2.09
C CYS A 209 14.93 -8.64 -1.22
N GLU A 210 15.20 -9.91 -0.91
CA GLU A 210 16.36 -10.33 -0.11
C GLU A 210 17.70 -9.96 -0.76
N GLU A 211 17.85 -10.20 -2.07
CA GLU A 211 19.04 -9.82 -2.84
C GLU A 211 19.33 -8.31 -2.78
N LEU A 212 18.29 -7.50 -2.66
CA LEU A 212 18.36 -6.05 -2.61
C LEU A 212 18.35 -5.49 -1.18
N GLY A 213 18.25 -6.36 -0.16
CA GLY A 213 18.15 -5.96 1.24
C GLY A 213 16.85 -5.22 1.58
N LEU A 214 15.74 -5.55 0.91
CA LEU A 214 14.44 -4.91 1.07
C LEU A 214 13.48 -5.78 1.89
N THR A 215 12.65 -5.12 2.69
CA THR A 215 11.51 -5.75 3.33
C THR A 215 10.31 -5.71 2.37
N GLY A 216 9.89 -6.87 1.87
CA GLY A 216 8.62 -7.01 1.14
C GLY A 216 7.41 -7.07 2.07
N TRP A 217 6.27 -6.63 1.56
CA TRP A 217 4.96 -6.76 2.21
C TRP A 217 4.10 -7.73 1.41
N PHE A 218 3.52 -8.72 2.08
CA PHE A 218 2.77 -9.80 1.47
C PHE A 218 1.37 -9.87 2.09
N PRO A 219 0.40 -9.12 1.55
CA PRO A 219 -1.02 -9.34 1.80
C PRO A 219 -1.46 -10.68 1.21
N VAL A 220 -1.90 -11.61 2.06
CA VAL A 220 -2.19 -13.00 1.69
C VAL A 220 -3.69 -13.28 1.79
N CYS A 221 -4.28 -13.76 0.69
CA CYS A 221 -5.63 -14.32 0.67
C CYS A 221 -5.58 -15.74 1.26
N THR A 222 -6.03 -15.89 2.51
CA THR A 222 -5.82 -17.15 3.25
C THR A 222 -6.56 -18.34 2.64
N GLY A 223 -7.75 -18.10 2.08
CA GLY A 223 -8.51 -19.14 1.38
C GLY A 223 -7.80 -19.63 0.12
N PHE A 224 -7.07 -18.76 -0.59
CA PHE A 224 -6.30 -19.16 -1.78
C PHE A 224 -5.11 -20.05 -1.42
N VAL A 225 -4.35 -19.69 -0.38
CA VAL A 225 -3.24 -20.50 0.15
C VAL A 225 -3.74 -21.85 0.64
N ASP A 226 -4.88 -21.86 1.34
CA ASP A 226 -5.45 -23.07 1.93
C ASP A 226 -6.19 -23.97 0.93
N CYS A 227 -6.57 -23.42 -0.22
CA CYS A 227 -7.21 -24.16 -1.30
C CYS A 227 -6.31 -25.30 -1.81
N PRO A 228 -6.82 -26.54 -1.96
CA PRO A 228 -6.08 -27.63 -2.59
C PRO A 228 -5.60 -27.26 -4.00
N PRO A 229 -4.39 -27.65 -4.43
CA PRO A 229 -3.83 -27.22 -5.73
C PRO A 229 -4.76 -27.48 -6.93
N ALA A 230 -5.46 -28.62 -6.94
CA ALA A 230 -6.39 -28.98 -8.00
C ALA A 230 -7.63 -28.07 -8.12
N GLN A 231 -7.90 -27.24 -7.11
CA GLN A 231 -9.04 -26.32 -7.04
C GLN A 231 -8.63 -24.85 -7.19
N GLN A 232 -7.33 -24.55 -7.13
CA GLN A 232 -6.82 -23.17 -7.08
C GLN A 232 -7.15 -22.35 -8.32
N GLU A 233 -7.18 -22.94 -9.52
CA GLU A 233 -7.55 -22.18 -10.71
C GLU A 233 -9.03 -21.75 -10.67
N VAL A 234 -9.91 -22.64 -10.19
CA VAL A 234 -11.34 -22.32 -10.02
C VAL A 234 -11.50 -21.26 -8.93
N PHE A 235 -10.83 -21.43 -7.78
CA PHE A 235 -10.83 -20.45 -6.70
C PHE A 235 -10.41 -19.08 -7.23
N ALA A 236 -9.27 -18.99 -7.90
CA ALA A 236 -8.74 -17.72 -8.38
C ALA A 236 -9.72 -17.00 -9.31
N ARG A 237 -10.32 -17.72 -10.26
CA ARG A 237 -11.33 -17.17 -11.19
C ARG A 237 -12.60 -16.72 -10.48
N SER A 238 -13.05 -17.45 -9.47
CA SER A 238 -14.25 -17.13 -8.68
C SER A 238 -14.06 -15.91 -7.78
N HIS A 239 -12.81 -15.59 -7.45
CA HIS A 239 -12.45 -14.55 -6.49
C HIS A 239 -11.61 -13.41 -7.11
N PHE A 240 -11.67 -13.24 -8.44
CA PHE A 240 -10.99 -12.16 -9.17
C PHE A 240 -9.46 -12.09 -8.98
N ILE A 241 -8.82 -13.22 -8.70
CA ILE A 241 -7.37 -13.35 -8.58
C ILE A 241 -6.78 -13.64 -9.98
N ALA A 242 -6.00 -12.70 -10.51
CA ALA A 242 -5.50 -12.72 -11.88
C ALA A 242 -4.21 -13.58 -12.03
N VAL A 243 -4.38 -14.83 -12.44
CA VAL A 243 -3.25 -15.74 -12.68
C VAL A 243 -2.65 -15.53 -14.07
N ASP A 244 -1.35 -15.26 -14.13
CA ASP A 244 -0.58 -15.19 -15.38
C ASP A 244 -0.76 -16.48 -16.21
N PRO A 245 -1.04 -16.39 -17.53
CA PRO A 245 -1.26 -17.57 -18.36
C PRO A 245 -0.11 -18.58 -18.37
N SER A 246 1.15 -18.12 -18.23
CA SER A 246 2.33 -19.00 -18.21
C SER A 246 2.44 -19.84 -16.94
N GLU A 247 1.76 -19.45 -15.86
CA GLU A 247 1.72 -20.18 -14.59
C GLU A 247 0.58 -21.23 -14.56
N ARG A 248 -0.25 -21.32 -15.60
CA ARG A 248 -1.38 -22.28 -15.69
C ARG A 248 -0.95 -23.63 -16.26
N ASP A 249 0.10 -24.21 -15.70
CA ASP A 249 0.69 -25.48 -16.15
C ASP A 249 0.30 -26.69 -15.27
N GLY A 250 -0.65 -26.49 -14.35
CA GLY A 250 -1.13 -27.51 -13.42
C GLY A 250 -0.33 -27.60 -12.12
N ARG A 251 0.71 -26.76 -11.93
CA ARG A 251 1.36 -26.57 -10.63
C ARG A 251 0.46 -25.78 -9.66
N ARG A 252 0.87 -25.78 -8.39
CA ARG A 252 0.25 -24.97 -7.34
C ARG A 252 0.44 -23.48 -7.66
N LEU A 253 -0.65 -22.71 -7.62
CA LEU A 253 -0.71 -21.28 -7.97
C LEU A 253 -0.51 -20.36 -6.76
N ALA A 254 -0.96 -20.77 -5.58
CA ALA A 254 -0.78 -20.03 -4.32
C ALA A 254 0.43 -20.55 -3.53
N MET A 255 0.97 -19.76 -2.60
CA MET A 255 1.98 -20.26 -1.65
C MET A 255 1.48 -21.48 -0.87
N THR A 256 2.39 -22.25 -0.29
CA THR A 256 2.06 -23.15 0.82
C THR A 256 2.09 -22.40 2.16
N ARG A 257 1.49 -22.98 3.19
CA ARG A 257 1.52 -22.41 4.55
C ARG A 257 2.96 -22.29 5.07
N GLU A 258 3.83 -23.23 4.71
CA GLU A 258 5.25 -23.22 5.07
C GLU A 258 5.99 -22.05 4.39
N GLN A 259 5.70 -21.78 3.12
CA GLN A 259 6.28 -20.63 2.42
C GLN A 259 5.82 -19.31 3.06
N VAL A 260 4.54 -19.20 3.45
CA VAL A 260 4.04 -18.04 4.22
C VAL A 260 4.79 -17.88 5.55
N ALA A 261 5.02 -18.99 6.27
CA ALA A 261 5.76 -19.00 7.53
C ALA A 261 7.24 -18.59 7.37
N GLU A 262 7.86 -18.96 6.26
CA GLU A 262 9.22 -18.59 5.86
C GLU A 262 9.30 -17.10 5.52
N LEU A 263 8.37 -16.57 4.69
CA LEU A 263 8.30 -15.14 4.38
C LEU A 263 8.24 -14.28 5.64
N ALA A 264 7.40 -14.64 6.60
CA ALA A 264 7.24 -13.92 7.85
C ALA A 264 8.52 -13.88 8.72
N GLN A 265 9.62 -14.55 8.34
CA GLN A 265 10.90 -14.44 9.06
C GLN A 265 11.64 -13.16 8.71
N ARG A 266 11.39 -12.60 7.52
CA ARG A 266 12.17 -11.49 6.94
C ARG A 266 11.30 -10.40 6.31
N HIS A 267 10.01 -10.69 6.11
CA HIS A 267 9.07 -9.86 5.41
C HIS A 267 7.80 -9.66 6.23
N VAL A 268 7.03 -8.64 5.87
CA VAL A 268 5.74 -8.39 6.51
C VAL A 268 4.69 -9.24 5.83
N VAL A 269 4.00 -10.08 6.59
CA VAL A 269 2.88 -10.90 6.11
C VAL A 269 1.62 -10.44 6.83
N LEU A 270 0.56 -10.14 6.10
CA LEU A 270 -0.73 -9.71 6.67
C LEU A 270 -1.90 -10.33 5.89
N PRO A 271 -3.09 -10.46 6.49
CA PRO A 271 -4.26 -10.92 5.76
C PRO A 271 -4.73 -9.95 4.67
N HIS A 272 -5.14 -10.53 3.55
CA HIS A 272 -5.86 -9.87 2.46
C HIS A 272 -7.20 -10.58 2.26
N THR A 273 -7.97 -10.60 3.35
CA THR A 273 -9.19 -11.39 3.54
C THR A 273 -9.01 -12.90 3.31
N SER A 274 -10.10 -13.68 3.42
CA SER A 274 -10.07 -15.12 3.13
C SER A 274 -10.36 -15.39 1.67
N SER A 275 -11.34 -14.68 1.11
CA SER A 275 -11.92 -14.97 -0.20
C SER A 275 -11.58 -13.89 -1.23
N HIS A 276 -10.68 -12.96 -0.92
CA HIS A 276 -10.41 -11.79 -1.74
C HIS A 276 -11.68 -10.95 -1.98
N ASP A 277 -12.57 -10.87 -0.99
CA ASP A 277 -13.77 -10.04 -1.06
C ASP A 277 -13.50 -8.61 -0.58
N GLY A 278 -14.26 -7.65 -1.11
CA GLY A 278 -14.28 -6.27 -0.68
C GLY A 278 -15.42 -6.03 0.31
N ILE A 279 -15.44 -4.83 0.91
CA ILE A 279 -16.51 -4.45 1.84
C ILE A 279 -17.88 -4.48 1.15
N GLY A 280 -17.96 -4.12 -0.13
CA GLY A 280 -19.22 -4.11 -0.87
C GLY A 280 -19.83 -5.51 -1.00
N GLU A 281 -18.99 -6.51 -1.23
CA GLU A 281 -19.38 -7.91 -1.41
C GLU A 281 -19.80 -8.55 -0.09
N THR A 282 -19.08 -8.26 1.01
CA THR A 282 -19.40 -8.78 2.35
C THR A 282 -20.58 -8.07 3.02
N SER A 283 -20.80 -6.78 2.72
CA SER A 283 -21.94 -6.01 3.23
C SER A 283 -23.30 -6.41 2.63
N LEU A 284 -23.31 -7.16 1.51
CA LEU A 284 -24.56 -7.65 0.90
C LEU A 284 -25.18 -8.82 1.68
N THR A 285 -24.38 -9.52 2.50
CA THR A 285 -24.82 -10.65 3.34
C THR A 285 -24.70 -10.39 4.84
N ALA A 286 -23.96 -9.34 5.25
CA ALA A 286 -23.93 -8.69 6.57
C ALA A 286 -24.46 -9.54 7.73
N GLY A 287 -23.75 -10.64 7.99
CA GLY A 287 -23.88 -11.44 9.20
C GLY A 287 -22.53 -11.58 9.88
N GLN A 288 -22.53 -11.88 11.18
CA GLN A 288 -21.31 -12.11 11.98
C GLN A 288 -20.40 -13.19 11.35
N ASP A 289 -20.96 -14.09 10.54
CA ASP A 289 -20.24 -15.15 9.83
C ASP A 289 -19.30 -14.60 8.74
N ASP A 290 -19.62 -13.47 8.10
CA ASP A 290 -18.75 -12.85 7.09
C ASP A 290 -17.59 -12.11 7.75
N ASP A 291 -17.83 -11.42 8.87
CA ASP A 291 -16.78 -10.74 9.65
C ASP A 291 -15.77 -11.74 10.22
N GLU A 292 -16.26 -12.86 10.78
CA GLU A 292 -15.35 -13.94 11.20
C GLU A 292 -14.58 -14.49 10.02
N ARG A 293 -15.23 -14.77 8.88
CA ARG A 293 -14.58 -15.39 7.71
C ARG A 293 -13.56 -14.48 7.04
N GLU A 294 -13.86 -13.20 6.85
CA GLU A 294 -13.05 -12.29 6.02
C GLU A 294 -12.12 -11.37 6.82
N VAL A 295 -12.35 -11.21 8.14
CA VAL A 295 -11.55 -10.28 8.97
C VAL A 295 -10.80 -11.01 10.08
N SER A 296 -11.52 -11.76 10.93
CA SER A 296 -10.94 -12.37 12.14
C SER A 296 -10.15 -13.65 11.85
N ALA A 297 -10.77 -14.60 11.12
CA ALA A 297 -10.16 -15.88 10.82
C ALA A 297 -8.88 -15.77 9.98
N PRO A 298 -8.77 -14.89 8.96
CA PRO A 298 -7.54 -14.74 8.19
C PRO A 298 -6.34 -14.30 9.04
N LEU A 299 -6.55 -13.33 9.95
CA LEU A 299 -5.49 -12.94 10.87
C LEU A 299 -5.09 -14.10 11.78
N ARG A 300 -6.06 -14.79 12.39
CA ARG A 300 -5.80 -15.93 13.27
C ARG A 300 -5.04 -17.06 12.56
N LEU A 301 -5.42 -17.39 11.33
CA LEU A 301 -4.74 -18.41 10.53
C LEU A 301 -3.30 -18.01 10.19
N LEU A 302 -3.07 -16.75 9.80
CA LEU A 302 -1.71 -16.29 9.52
C LEU A 302 -0.86 -16.25 10.80
N GLN A 303 -1.44 -15.86 11.94
CA GLN A 303 -0.75 -15.97 13.23
C GLN A 303 -0.37 -17.42 13.54
N GLU A 304 -1.26 -18.38 13.28
CA GLU A 304 -0.97 -19.80 13.46
C GLU A 304 0.16 -20.28 12.53
N TRP A 305 0.06 -20.02 11.22
CA TRP A 305 1.05 -20.50 10.24
C TRP A 305 2.43 -19.89 10.46
N THR A 306 2.48 -18.62 10.85
CA THR A 306 3.73 -17.89 11.03
C THR A 306 4.30 -18.01 12.45
N GLY A 307 3.59 -18.65 13.38
CA GLY A 307 4.00 -18.73 14.78
C GLY A 307 4.00 -17.37 15.50
N GLY A 308 3.00 -16.54 15.23
CA GLY A 308 2.80 -15.24 15.88
C GLY A 308 3.47 -14.05 15.19
N ARG A 309 3.98 -14.21 13.97
CA ARG A 309 4.79 -13.18 13.26
C ARG A 309 4.02 -12.41 12.19
N ALA A 310 2.80 -12.82 11.86
CA ALA A 310 1.96 -12.06 10.95
C ALA A 310 1.66 -10.67 11.54
N ALA A 311 1.72 -9.65 10.72
CA ALA A 311 1.37 -8.31 11.11
C ALA A 311 -0.14 -8.22 11.39
N PRO A 312 -0.56 -7.64 12.52
CA PRO A 312 -1.96 -7.34 12.80
C PRO A 312 -2.41 -6.15 11.95
N ALA A 313 -2.57 -6.37 10.66
CA ALA A 313 -3.05 -5.40 9.69
C ALA A 313 -3.96 -6.09 8.68
N THR A 314 -4.80 -5.34 7.97
CA THR A 314 -5.65 -5.90 6.92
C THR A 314 -5.68 -5.02 5.69
N ALA A 315 -5.91 -5.64 4.54
CA ALA A 315 -6.24 -4.98 3.29
C ALA A 315 -7.47 -5.66 2.68
N TRP A 316 -8.46 -4.88 2.27
CA TRP A 316 -9.64 -5.38 1.55
C TRP A 316 -9.38 -5.49 0.05
N MET A 317 -10.07 -6.39 -0.66
CA MET A 317 -10.13 -6.28 -2.12
C MET A 317 -10.66 -4.89 -2.50
N GLY A 318 -10.06 -4.30 -3.54
CA GLY A 318 -10.37 -2.95 -3.99
C GLY A 318 -9.85 -1.84 -3.07
N GLY A 319 -9.10 -2.20 -2.01
CA GLY A 319 -8.41 -1.24 -1.14
C GLY A 319 -9.35 -0.28 -0.44
N THR A 320 -10.45 -0.80 0.12
CA THR A 320 -11.43 0.03 0.85
C THR A 320 -10.83 0.54 2.17
N PRO A 321 -10.88 1.86 2.45
CA PRO A 321 -10.35 2.41 3.69
C PRO A 321 -11.27 2.22 4.89
N TRP A 322 -10.69 2.40 6.08
CA TRP A 322 -11.40 2.43 7.35
C TRP A 322 -12.32 3.65 7.47
N GLY A 323 -13.44 3.50 8.16
CA GLY A 323 -14.39 4.58 8.45
C GLY A 323 -15.53 4.72 7.44
N LEU A 324 -15.69 3.74 6.54
CA LEU A 324 -16.78 3.71 5.55
C LEU A 324 -17.94 2.80 5.95
N HIS A 325 -17.72 1.83 6.84
CA HIS A 325 -18.75 0.88 7.25
C HIS A 325 -18.57 0.48 8.72
N PRO A 326 -19.38 1.03 9.65
CA PRO A 326 -19.19 0.84 11.09
C PRO A 326 -19.10 -0.64 11.53
N GLY A 327 -19.90 -1.53 10.94
CA GLY A 327 -19.84 -2.96 11.28
C GLY A 327 -18.51 -3.62 10.92
N HIS A 328 -17.90 -3.24 9.79
CA HIS A 328 -16.61 -3.78 9.36
C HIS A 328 -15.48 -3.16 10.17
N ASP A 329 -15.61 -1.86 10.47
CA ASP A 329 -14.68 -1.16 11.36
C ASP A 329 -14.66 -1.83 12.75
N ASP A 330 -15.84 -2.14 13.31
CA ASP A 330 -15.97 -2.87 14.58
C ASP A 330 -15.36 -4.28 14.48
N ALA A 331 -15.58 -5.01 13.39
CA ALA A 331 -14.96 -6.32 13.17
C ALA A 331 -13.43 -6.25 13.10
N VAL A 332 -12.89 -5.26 12.38
CA VAL A 332 -11.44 -5.05 12.25
C VAL A 332 -10.79 -4.74 13.60
N THR A 333 -11.40 -3.87 14.41
CA THR A 333 -10.89 -3.59 15.76
C THR A 333 -11.06 -4.77 16.72
N ALA A 334 -12.19 -5.46 16.68
CA ALA A 334 -12.44 -6.64 17.51
C ALA A 334 -11.48 -7.80 17.20
N ALA A 335 -11.09 -7.97 15.94
CA ALA A 335 -10.08 -8.95 15.51
C ALA A 335 -8.65 -8.59 15.97
N GLY A 336 -8.43 -7.36 16.45
CA GLY A 336 -7.13 -6.89 16.92
C GLY A 336 -6.21 -6.36 15.82
N HIS A 337 -6.75 -6.00 14.66
CA HIS A 337 -5.98 -5.27 13.64
C HIS A 337 -5.57 -3.89 14.15
N GLN A 338 -4.33 -3.51 13.84
CA GLN A 338 -3.74 -2.23 14.20
C GLN A 338 -3.69 -1.28 13.00
N LEU A 339 -3.50 -1.82 11.79
CA LEU A 339 -3.47 -1.02 10.56
C LEU A 339 -4.51 -1.52 9.55
N VAL A 340 -5.09 -0.59 8.79
CA VAL A 340 -5.84 -0.86 7.56
C VAL A 340 -5.07 -0.24 6.39
N ILE A 341 -4.77 -1.05 5.38
CA ILE A 341 -4.10 -0.64 4.15
C ILE A 341 -5.15 -0.57 3.03
N SER A 342 -5.26 0.60 2.41
CA SER A 342 -6.23 0.94 1.38
C SER A 342 -5.54 1.51 0.14
N ASN A 343 -6.31 1.79 -0.91
CA ASN A 343 -5.78 2.41 -2.12
C ASN A 343 -5.42 3.90 -1.95
N THR A 344 -5.72 4.51 -0.80
CA THR A 344 -5.44 5.94 -0.57
C THR A 344 -4.63 6.21 0.70
N ALA A 345 -4.61 5.27 1.65
CA ALA A 345 -3.99 5.45 2.95
C ALA A 345 -3.57 4.15 3.65
N VAL A 346 -2.60 4.28 4.55
CA VAL A 346 -2.40 3.37 5.68
C VAL A 346 -2.98 4.06 6.92
N GLN A 347 -4.00 3.46 7.53
CA GLN A 347 -4.70 4.00 8.69
C GLN A 347 -4.34 3.19 9.93
N ARG A 348 -3.82 3.85 10.98
CA ARG A 348 -3.71 3.25 12.32
C ARG A 348 -5.08 3.27 12.97
N VAL A 349 -5.63 2.10 13.28
CA VAL A 349 -6.99 1.89 13.78
C VAL A 349 -7.05 1.23 15.16
N GLY A 350 -5.92 0.65 15.61
CA GLY A 350 -5.78 0.05 16.92
C GLY A 350 -4.48 0.50 17.60
N PRO A 351 -4.40 0.41 18.95
CA PRO A 351 -3.16 0.69 19.66
C PRO A 351 -2.07 -0.31 19.24
N PRO A 352 -0.77 0.05 19.33
CA PRO A 352 0.30 -0.90 19.11
C PRO A 352 0.14 -2.11 20.05
N ALA A 353 0.41 -3.32 19.55
CA ALA A 353 0.43 -4.53 20.37
C ALA A 353 1.46 -4.33 21.50
N ARG A 354 1.06 -4.68 22.73
CA ARG A 354 1.90 -4.57 23.92
C ARG A 354 2.83 -5.76 24.09
#